data_AF-A0A9E5W198-F1
#
_entry.id   AF-A0A9E5W198-F1
#
_cell.length_a   1.000
_cell.length_b   1.000
_cell.length_c   1.000
_cell.angle_alpha   90.00
_cell.angle_beta   90.00
_cell.angle_gamma   90.00
#
_symmetry.space_group_name_H-M   'P 1'
#
loop_
_entity.id
_entity.type
_entity.pdbx_description
1 polymer ?
#
loop_
_entity_poly.entity_id
_entity_poly.type
_entity_poly.pdbx_seq_one_letter_code
_entity_poly.pdbx_strand_id
1 'polypeptide(L)'
;ATMKDAEGGSQAQGLVVLVPMIPLFATSAIIISPNALWVRIMSFIPPFTPVTMLLRLAYTTPPWWEIAAALVILFLAVIFCLRLGARIFSRGLLQFDRLLSFKEIGRMLRKDY
;
A
#
# COMPACT_ATOMS: atom_id res chain seq x y z
N ALA A 1 1.25 -14.95 21.92
CA ALA A 1 0.77 -14.37 20.65
C ALA A 1 1.91 -14.50 19.63
N THR A 2 2.18 -15.70 19.09
CA THR A 2 3.56 -15.98 18.64
C THR A 2 3.74 -16.71 17.30
N MET A 3 2.71 -17.24 16.64
CA MET A 3 2.91 -17.76 15.27
C MET A 3 1.79 -17.35 14.31
N LYS A 4 0.54 -17.52 14.72
CA LYS A 4 -0.62 -17.19 13.88
C LYS A 4 -0.77 -15.70 13.56
N ASP A 5 -0.37 -14.82 14.49
CA ASP A 5 -0.42 -13.36 14.30
C ASP A 5 0.68 -12.86 13.34
N ALA A 6 1.87 -13.46 13.40
CA ALA A 6 2.99 -13.16 12.49
C ALA A 6 2.73 -13.70 11.08
N GLU A 7 2.17 -14.91 10.95
CA GLU A 7 1.69 -15.45 9.67
C GLU A 7 0.55 -14.62 9.08
N GLY A 8 -0.38 -14.13 9.92
CA GLY A 8 -1.48 -13.26 9.48
C GLY A 8 -0.99 -11.93 8.90
N GLY A 9 -0.04 -11.27 9.57
CA GLY A 9 0.59 -10.04 9.08
C GLY A 9 1.39 -10.25 7.78
N SER A 10 2.15 -11.36 7.71
CA SER A 10 2.92 -11.74 6.51
C SER A 10 2.01 -12.02 5.29
N GLN A 11 0.91 -12.75 5.50
CA GLN A 11 -0.06 -13.03 4.43
C GLN A 11 -0.79 -11.78 3.94
N ALA A 12 -1.15 -10.88 4.86
CA ALA A 12 -1.78 -9.60 4.50
C ALA A 12 -0.83 -8.72 3.67
N GLN A 13 0.46 -8.69 3.99
CA GLN A 13 1.46 -7.97 3.20
C GLN A 13 1.55 -8.51 1.77
N GLY A 14 1.51 -9.84 1.59
CA GLY A 14 1.51 -10.46 0.27
C GLY A 14 0.35 -9.98 -0.61
N LEU A 15 -0.86 -9.90 -0.04
CA LEU A 15 -2.04 -9.41 -0.77
C LEU A 15 -1.90 -7.94 -1.19
N VAL A 16 -1.28 -7.09 -0.34
CA VAL A 16 -1.07 -5.68 -0.66
C VAL A 16 -0.09 -5.49 -1.82
N VAL A 17 0.95 -6.33 -1.90
CA VAL A 17 1.95 -6.28 -2.99
C VAL A 17 1.36 -6.76 -4.32
N LEU A 18 0.37 -7.66 -4.30
CA LEU A 18 -0.28 -8.12 -5.53
C LEU A 18 -1.09 -7.03 -6.23
N VAL A 19 -1.62 -6.06 -5.49
CA VAL A 19 -2.41 -4.96 -6.06
C VAL A 19 -1.64 -4.23 -7.17
N PRO A 20 -0.47 -3.60 -6.93
CA PRO A 20 0.29 -2.91 -7.98
C PRO A 20 0.82 -3.83 -9.09
N MET A 21 0.78 -5.15 -8.92
CA MET A 21 1.17 -6.11 -9.96
C MET A 21 0.08 -6.34 -11.02
N ILE A 22 -1.19 -5.98 -10.73
CA ILE A 22 -2.32 -6.18 -11.64
C ILE A 22 -2.05 -5.66 -13.08
N PRO A 23 -1.50 -4.44 -13.28
CA PRO A 23 -1.23 -3.94 -14.62
C PRO A 23 -0.17 -4.73 -15.38
N LEU A 24 0.77 -5.38 -14.69
CA LEU A 24 1.80 -6.18 -15.35
C LEU A 24 1.20 -7.39 -16.07
N PHE A 25 0.18 -8.02 -15.48
CA PHE A 25 -0.54 -9.12 -16.13
C PHE A 25 -1.35 -8.65 -17.34
N ALA A 26 -1.79 -7.39 -17.36
CA ALA A 26 -2.54 -6.79 -18.45
C ALA A 26 -1.67 -6.06 -19.48
N THR A 27 -0.34 -6.15 -19.39
CA THR A 27 0.61 -5.37 -20.22
C THR A 27 0.34 -5.53 -21.72
N SER A 28 0.11 -6.76 -22.19
CA SER A 28 -0.17 -7.02 -23.61
C SER A 28 -1.42 -6.28 -24.10
N ALA A 29 -2.51 -6.30 -23.31
CA ALA A 29 -3.75 -5.60 -23.63
C ALA A 29 -3.59 -4.07 -23.60
N ILE A 30 -2.78 -3.55 -22.66
CA ILE A 30 -2.45 -2.11 -22.58
C ILE A 30 -1.71 -1.66 -23.84
N ILE A 31 -0.73 -2.45 -24.30
CA ILE A 31 0.08 -2.13 -25.49
C ILE A 31 -0.76 -2.15 -26.76
N ILE A 32 -1.68 -3.11 -26.89
CA ILE A 32 -2.54 -3.22 -28.08
C ILE A 32 -3.51 -2.04 -28.19
N SER A 33 -4.01 -1.51 -27.06
CA SER A 33 -5.01 -0.44 -27.06
C SER A 33 -4.74 0.60 -25.96
N PRO A 34 -3.65 1.39 -26.09
CA PRO A 34 -3.17 2.26 -25.02
C PRO A 34 -4.06 3.48 -24.75
N ASN A 35 -5.00 3.77 -25.67
CA ASN A 35 -5.99 4.84 -25.56
C ASN A 35 -7.39 4.33 -25.14
N ALA A 36 -7.54 3.03 -24.84
CA ALA A 36 -8.80 2.49 -24.39
C ALA A 36 -9.23 3.10 -23.05
N LEU A 37 -10.54 3.24 -22.85
CA LEU A 37 -11.11 3.90 -21.66
C LEU A 37 -10.64 3.23 -20.36
N TRP A 38 -10.60 1.91 -20.31
CA TRP A 38 -10.15 1.16 -19.14
C TRP A 38 -8.66 1.39 -18.82
N VAL A 39 -7.80 1.47 -19.86
CA VAL A 39 -6.37 1.78 -19.72
C VAL A 39 -6.18 3.20 -19.16
N ARG A 40 -7.00 4.13 -19.65
CA ARG A 40 -7.00 5.52 -19.19
C ARG A 40 -7.44 5.63 -17.74
N ILE A 41 -8.48 4.90 -17.31
CA ILE A 41 -8.89 4.86 -15.90
C ILE A 41 -7.77 4.30 -15.01
N MET A 42 -7.19 3.15 -15.39
CA MET A 42 -6.11 2.51 -14.63
C MET A 42 -4.90 3.42 -14.43
N SER A 43 -4.65 4.31 -15.40
CA SER A 43 -3.59 5.34 -15.36
C SER A 43 -3.76 6.39 -14.27
N PHE A 44 -4.94 6.50 -13.65
CA PHE A 44 -5.21 7.44 -12.57
C PHE A 44 -5.36 6.76 -11.21
N ILE A 45 -5.26 5.42 -11.15
CA ILE A 45 -5.35 4.68 -9.90
C ILE A 45 -3.93 4.59 -9.31
N PRO A 46 -3.63 5.20 -8.15
CA PRO A 46 -2.25 5.46 -7.72
C PRO A 46 -1.31 4.24 -7.68
N PRO A 47 -1.70 3.07 -7.14
CA PRO A 47 -0.84 1.88 -7.17
C PRO A 47 -0.54 1.37 -8.59
N PHE A 48 -1.40 1.67 -9.55
CA PHE A 48 -1.28 1.22 -10.95
C PHE A 48 -0.66 2.28 -11.85
N THR A 49 -0.77 3.55 -11.46
CA THR A 49 -0.40 4.73 -12.24
C THR A 49 1.03 4.66 -12.77
N PRO A 50 2.07 4.32 -11.98
CA PRO A 50 3.45 4.29 -12.49
C PRO A 50 3.63 3.32 -13.65
N VAL A 51 3.09 2.11 -13.54
CA VAL A 51 3.24 1.08 -14.58
C VAL A 51 2.41 1.43 -15.82
N THR A 52 1.14 1.77 -15.62
CA THR A 52 0.20 2.02 -16.71
C THR A 52 0.50 3.30 -17.48
N MET A 53 0.82 4.41 -16.80
CA MET A 53 1.23 5.64 -17.50
C MET A 53 2.58 5.50 -18.19
N LEU A 54 3.55 4.78 -17.59
CA LEU A 54 4.83 4.55 -18.25
C LEU A 54 4.64 3.77 -19.56
N LEU A 55 3.82 2.71 -19.54
CA LEU A 55 3.47 1.97 -20.74
C LEU A 55 2.74 2.85 -21.77
N ARG A 56 1.77 3.67 -21.34
CA ARG A 56 1.10 4.59 -22.27
C ARG A 56 2.08 5.60 -22.88
N LEU A 57 2.99 6.16 -22.11
CA LEU A 57 4.01 7.09 -22.63
C LEU A 57 4.97 6.43 -23.63
N ALA A 58 5.20 5.11 -23.50
CA ALA A 58 6.05 4.38 -24.43
C ALA A 58 5.37 4.07 -25.78
N TYR A 59 4.05 3.85 -25.78
CA TYR A 59 3.31 3.36 -26.98
C TYR A 59 2.29 4.35 -27.54
N THR A 60 2.00 5.45 -26.85
CA THR A 60 1.11 6.53 -27.30
C THR A 60 1.63 7.86 -26.76
N THR A 61 1.01 8.96 -27.18
CA THR A 61 1.32 10.30 -26.65
C THR A 61 0.07 10.83 -25.93
N PRO A 62 -0.08 10.55 -24.62
CA PRO A 62 -1.18 11.10 -23.84
C PRO A 62 -1.10 12.63 -23.83
N PRO A 63 -2.24 13.34 -23.84
CA PRO A 63 -2.27 14.77 -23.58
C PRO A 63 -1.55 15.14 -22.29
N TRP A 64 -0.82 16.25 -22.29
CA TRP A 64 -0.02 16.70 -21.15
C TRP A 64 -0.82 16.84 -19.84
N TRP A 65 -2.11 17.20 -19.95
CA TRP A 65 -2.99 17.35 -18.79
C TRP A 65 -3.32 16.01 -18.12
N GLU A 66 -3.32 14.89 -18.85
CA GLU A 66 -3.50 13.57 -18.26
C GLU A 66 -2.29 13.19 -17.41
N ILE A 67 -1.09 13.51 -17.89
CA ILE A 67 0.16 13.25 -17.17
C ILE A 67 0.19 14.10 -15.90
N ALA A 68 -0.11 15.39 -16.02
CA ALA A 68 -0.18 16.30 -14.87
C ALA A 68 -1.23 15.85 -13.84
N ALA A 69 -2.44 15.49 -14.29
CA ALA A 69 -3.49 14.99 -13.41
C ALA A 69 -3.09 13.68 -12.71
N ALA A 70 -2.48 12.74 -13.43
CA ALA A 70 -2.00 11.48 -12.85
C ALA A 70 -0.92 11.72 -11.78
N LEU A 71 0.02 12.63 -12.03
CA LEU A 71 1.04 13.02 -11.04
C LEU A 71 0.43 13.66 -9.79
N VAL A 72 -0.53 14.57 -9.95
CA VAL A 72 -1.22 15.21 -8.82
C VAL A 72 -1.98 14.17 -8.00
N ILE A 73 -2.74 13.28 -8.64
CA ILE A 73 -3.49 12.22 -7.96
C ILE A 73 -2.54 11.27 -7.23
N LEU A 74 -1.44 10.88 -7.86
CA LEU A 74 -0.41 10.04 -7.26
C LEU A 74 0.18 10.69 -6.01
N PHE A 75 0.52 11.98 -6.07
CA PHE A 75 1.09 12.72 -4.95
C PHE A 75 0.09 12.85 -3.78
N LEU A 76 -1.17 13.17 -4.08
CA LEU A 76 -2.24 13.22 -3.07
C LEU A 76 -2.45 11.85 -2.41
N ALA A 77 -2.40 10.77 -3.18
CA ALA A 77 -2.52 9.42 -2.66
C ALA A 77 -1.34 9.03 -1.76
N VAL A 78 -0.11 9.43 -2.11
CA VAL A 78 1.06 9.22 -1.25
C VAL A 78 0.88 9.94 0.09
N ILE A 79 0.49 11.21 0.08
CA ILE A 79 0.22 11.96 1.31
C ILE A 79 -0.88 11.30 2.14
N PHE A 80 -1.96 10.87 1.49
CA PHE A 80 -3.06 10.18 2.14
C PHE A 80 -2.62 8.88 2.80
N CYS A 81 -1.86 8.04 2.09
CA CYS A 81 -1.30 6.80 2.62
C CYS A 81 -0.33 7.05 3.78
N LEU A 82 0.55 8.05 3.68
CA LEU A 82 1.45 8.43 4.76
C LEU A 82 0.68 8.89 6.01
N ARG A 83 -0.37 9.70 5.83
CA ARG A 83 -1.21 10.17 6.94
C ARG A 83 -2.01 9.04 7.59
N LEU A 84 -2.51 8.10 6.79
CA LEU A 84 -3.16 6.89 7.30
C LEU A 84 -2.18 6.00 8.05
N GLY A 85 -1.02 5.71 7.45
CA GLY A 85 0.05 4.92 8.06
C GLY A 85 0.49 5.52 9.40
N ALA A 86 0.72 6.83 9.45
CA ALA A 86 1.05 7.54 10.68
C ALA A 86 -0.05 7.39 11.74
N ARG A 87 -1.33 7.58 11.38
CA ARG A 87 -2.45 7.40 12.33
C ARG A 87 -2.58 5.97 12.83
N ILE A 88 -2.43 4.97 11.95
CA ILE A 88 -2.52 3.55 12.31
C ILE A 88 -1.36 3.20 13.24
N PHE A 89 -0.15 3.64 12.93
CA PHE A 89 1.03 3.43 13.76
C PHE A 89 0.90 4.09 15.14
N SER A 90 0.43 5.35 15.19
CA SER A 90 0.17 6.04 16.46
C SER A 90 -0.89 5.34 17.33
N ARG A 91 -1.94 4.75 16.72
CA ARG A 91 -2.96 3.98 17.44
C ARG A 91 -2.46 2.60 17.87
N GLY A 92 -1.61 1.96 17.06
CA GLY A 92 -0.99 0.68 17.39
C GLY A 92 0.05 0.79 18.51
N LEU A 93 0.74 1.92 18.62
CA LEU A 93 1.69 2.18 19.71
C LEU A 93 1.01 2.19 21.10
N LEU A 94 -0.23 2.69 21.20
CA LEU A 94 -1.04 2.67 22.42
C LEU A 94 -1.46 1.25 22.87
N GLN A 95 -1.33 0.24 22.01
CA GLN A 95 -1.52 -1.16 22.41
C GLN A 95 -0.27 -1.78 23.05
N PHE A 96 0.89 -1.15 22.91
CA PHE A 96 2.14 -1.51 23.60
C PHE A 96 2.33 -0.79 24.94
N ASP A 97 1.34 -0.01 25.41
CA ASP A 97 1.38 0.67 26.72
C ASP A 97 1.05 -0.25 27.91
N ARG A 98 0.98 -1.57 27.71
CA ARG A 98 1.27 -2.50 28.80
C ARG A 98 2.73 -2.94 28.69
N LEU A 99 3.65 -1.98 28.81
CA LEU A 99 4.94 -2.27 29.39
C LEU A 99 4.63 -2.91 30.74
N LEU A 100 4.71 -4.24 30.81
CA LEU A 100 4.72 -4.97 32.08
C LEU A 100 5.77 -4.26 32.92
N SER A 101 5.29 -3.47 33.89
CA SER A 101 6.16 -2.70 34.75
C SER A 101 7.12 -3.71 35.37
N PHE A 102 8.42 -3.42 35.45
CA PHE A 102 9.36 -4.31 36.14
C PHE A 102 8.89 -4.67 37.57
N LYS A 103 8.03 -3.82 38.16
CA LYS A 103 7.30 -4.09 39.40
C LYS A 103 6.23 -5.19 39.32
N GLU A 104 5.53 -5.36 38.19
CA GLU A 104 4.57 -6.45 37.97
C GLU A 104 5.28 -7.78 37.71
N ILE A 105 6.39 -7.79 36.94
CA ILE A 105 7.22 -8.97 36.70
C ILE A 105 7.79 -9.52 38.03
N GLY A 106 8.31 -8.65 38.89
CA GLY A 106 8.79 -9.04 40.22
C GLY A 106 7.67 -9.50 41.18
N ARG A 107 6.42 -9.10 40.95
CA ARG A 107 5.26 -9.53 41.76
C ARG A 107 4.72 -10.88 41.31
N MET A 108 4.82 -11.21 40.02
CA MET A 108 4.47 -12.52 39.47
C MET A 108 5.48 -13.59 39.92
N LEU A 109 6.79 -13.31 39.85
CA LEU A 109 7.83 -14.24 40.35
C LEU A 109 7.72 -14.56 41.85
N ARG A 110 7.10 -13.68 42.65
CA ARG A 110 6.90 -13.92 44.09
C ARG A 110 5.64 -14.75 44.39
N LYS A 111 4.73 -14.91 43.44
CA LYS A 111 3.43 -15.59 43.67
C LYS A 111 3.42 -17.06 43.25
N ASP A 112 4.49 -17.55 42.63
CA ASP A 112 4.66 -18.95 42.20
C ASP A 112 5.43 -19.83 43.23
N TYR A 113 5.44 -19.43 44.51
CA TYR A 113 5.92 -20.25 45.65
C TYR A 113 4.86 -20.29 46.75
#